data_AF-A0AAU9X8J7-F1
#
_entry.id   AF-A0AAU9X8J7-F1
#
_cell.length_a   1.000
_cell.length_b   1.000
_cell.length_c   1.000
_cell.angle_alpha   90.00
_cell.angle_beta   90.00
_cell.angle_gamma   90.00
#
_symmetry.space_group_name_H-M   'P 1'
#
loop_
_entity.id
_entity.type
_entity.pdbx_description
1 polymer ?
#
loop_
_entity_poly.entity_id
_entity_poly.type
_entity_poly.pdbx_seq_one_letter_code
_entity_poly.pdbx_strand_id
1 'polypeptide(L)'
;MWNIGEKCGLYANIKKCYRELKDGPVRVIKLKIKKFLLRSRRSTDNLSESDAQSRFADGVGSAIVSALKWNSDVMDWLAYTGRVEDTENMEIVVLLADKKALGIAITSTPSVNFNQTIQEFASAVKQGALPLKVDGHNVWVKSLASCSDKACTSTQTLAVSDKPPNWNGAAEISGGKVVLCGTIAVLVMMMDKLLY
;
A
#
# COMPACT_ATOMS: atom_id res chain seq x y z
N MET A 1 5.90 -12.07 -10.27
CA MET A 1 6.39 -13.14 -9.36
C MET A 1 7.51 -12.53 -8.52
N TRP A 2 7.36 -12.39 -7.20
CA TRP A 2 8.28 -11.61 -6.36
C TRP A 2 9.62 -12.34 -6.16
N ASN A 3 10.71 -11.81 -6.71
CA ASN A 3 12.04 -12.43 -6.72
C ASN A 3 12.86 -12.13 -5.44
N ILE A 4 12.20 -12.16 -4.28
CA ILE A 4 12.87 -12.08 -2.96
C ILE A 4 13.46 -13.44 -2.55
N GLY A 5 13.07 -14.53 -3.23
CA GLY A 5 13.62 -15.87 -2.99
C GLY A 5 15.13 -15.97 -3.22
N GLU A 6 15.67 -15.26 -4.22
CA GLU A 6 17.10 -15.37 -4.57
C GLU A 6 18.03 -14.67 -3.57
N LYS A 7 17.54 -13.70 -2.79
CA LYS A 7 18.35 -13.01 -1.77
C LYS A 7 18.28 -13.65 -0.38
N CYS A 8 17.39 -14.62 -0.18
CA CYS A 8 17.40 -15.48 1.00
C CYS A 8 18.33 -16.65 0.71
N GLY A 9 19.62 -16.51 1.07
CA GLY A 9 20.67 -17.48 0.74
C GLY A 9 20.27 -18.96 0.92
N LEU A 10 20.81 -19.81 0.06
CA LEU A 10 20.47 -21.23 -0.23
C LEU A 10 20.27 -22.18 0.96
N TYR A 11 20.59 -21.78 2.19
CA TYR A 11 20.47 -22.59 3.41
C TYR A 11 19.49 -22.05 4.47
N ALA A 12 18.90 -20.87 4.26
CA ALA A 12 17.91 -20.34 5.17
C ALA A 12 16.53 -20.91 4.80
N ASN A 13 16.03 -21.83 5.63
CA ASN A 13 14.63 -22.27 5.64
C ASN A 13 13.73 -21.08 5.27
N ILE A 14 13.05 -21.14 4.12
CA ILE A 14 12.03 -20.15 3.70
C ILE A 14 11.12 -19.80 4.88
N LYS A 15 10.71 -20.80 5.68
CA LYS A 15 9.94 -20.62 6.93
C LYS A 15 10.58 -19.69 7.98
N LYS A 16 11.91 -19.58 8.06
CA LYS A 16 12.64 -18.69 8.98
C LYS A 16 12.70 -17.24 8.47
N CYS A 17 12.90 -17.01 7.16
CA CYS A 17 12.80 -15.66 6.59
C CYS A 17 11.39 -15.06 6.69
N TYR A 18 10.38 -15.90 6.95
CA TYR A 18 8.97 -15.50 7.00
C TYR A 18 8.30 -15.66 8.38
N ARG A 19 9.01 -16.17 9.41
CA ARG A 19 8.52 -16.19 10.80
C ARG A 19 8.50 -14.81 11.46
N GLU A 20 9.10 -13.81 10.81
CA GLU A 20 9.27 -12.44 11.32
C GLU A 20 8.45 -11.42 10.50
N LEU A 21 7.19 -11.70 10.15
CA LEU A 21 6.30 -10.62 9.64
C LEU A 21 5.87 -9.65 10.76
N LYS A 22 5.91 -10.10 12.02
CA LYS A 22 6.11 -9.23 13.17
C LYS A 22 7.63 -8.98 13.26
N ASP A 23 8.17 -7.87 13.67
CA ASP A 23 9.64 -7.71 13.87
C ASP A 23 10.57 -7.72 12.64
N GLY A 24 10.18 -8.25 11.47
CA GLY A 24 11.00 -8.20 10.26
C GLY A 24 10.80 -6.95 9.39
N PRO A 25 11.59 -6.83 8.31
CA PRO A 25 11.68 -5.63 7.48
C PRO A 25 10.50 -5.47 6.51
N VAL A 26 9.52 -6.36 6.56
CA VAL A 26 8.32 -6.30 5.71
C VAL A 26 7.08 -6.52 6.57
N ARG A 27 6.06 -5.67 6.41
CA ARG A 27 4.74 -5.84 7.01
C ARG A 27 3.67 -6.01 5.95
N VAL A 28 2.74 -6.91 6.21
CA VAL A 28 1.55 -7.08 5.37
C VAL A 28 0.34 -6.68 6.19
N ILE A 29 -0.48 -5.80 5.63
CA ILE A 29 -1.71 -5.32 6.23
C ILE A 29 -2.87 -5.45 5.25
N LYS A 30 -4.08 -5.59 5.78
CA LYS A 30 -5.31 -5.64 5.01
C LYS A 30 -6.22 -4.49 5.41
N LEU A 31 -6.73 -3.81 4.41
CA LEU A 31 -7.68 -2.71 4.51
C LEU A 31 -9.04 -3.19 4.01
N LYS A 32 -10.11 -2.82 4.71
CA LYS A 32 -11.43 -2.74 4.10
C LYS A 32 -11.73 -1.30 3.82
N ILE A 33 -12.09 -0.99 2.58
CA ILE A 33 -12.40 0.38 2.16
C ILE A 33 -13.81 0.49 1.61
N LYS A 34 -14.34 1.71 1.63
CA LYS A 34 -15.53 2.11 0.87
C LYS A 34 -15.21 3.30 -0.02
N LYS A 35 -15.54 3.18 -1.31
CA LYS A 35 -15.48 4.26 -2.30
C LYS A 35 -16.77 5.06 -2.27
N PHE A 36 -16.65 6.38 -2.42
CA PHE A 36 -17.76 7.29 -2.65
C PHE A 36 -17.49 8.08 -3.93
N LEU A 37 -18.39 7.95 -4.90
CA LEU A 37 -18.32 8.68 -6.15
C LEU A 37 -18.40 10.19 -5.88
N LEU A 38 -17.39 10.95 -6.30
CA LEU A 38 -17.54 12.39 -6.46
C LEU A 38 -18.14 12.64 -7.85
N ARG A 39 -19.00 13.65 -7.97
CA ARG A 39 -19.46 14.13 -9.29
C ARG A 39 -18.25 14.69 -10.07
N SER A 40 -17.51 13.83 -10.74
CA SER A 40 -16.40 14.19 -11.63
C SER A 40 -16.25 13.18 -12.77
N ARG A 41 -15.73 13.69 -13.88
CA ARG A 41 -15.68 13.15 -15.25
C ARG A 41 -15.39 11.64 -15.30
N ARG A 42 -16.22 10.89 -16.04
CA ARG A 42 -15.92 9.50 -16.45
C ARG A 42 -14.48 9.44 -16.94
N SER A 43 -13.65 8.66 -16.26
CA SER A 43 -12.34 8.30 -16.79
C SER A 43 -12.57 7.63 -18.15
N THR A 44 -11.90 8.13 -19.18
CA THR A 44 -11.88 7.55 -20.53
C THR A 44 -10.82 6.46 -20.66
N ASP A 45 -10.23 6.02 -19.54
CA ASP A 45 -9.21 4.97 -19.56
C ASP A 45 -9.87 3.62 -19.89
N ASN A 46 -9.57 3.13 -21.09
CA ASN A 46 -9.94 1.79 -21.55
C ASN A 46 -9.03 0.72 -20.91
N LEU A 47 -8.87 0.74 -19.59
CA LEU A 47 -8.16 -0.30 -18.87
C LEU A 47 -9.05 -1.54 -18.71
N SER A 48 -8.42 -2.71 -18.68
CA SER A 48 -9.11 -3.91 -18.19
C SER A 48 -9.55 -3.67 -16.75
N GLU A 49 -10.62 -4.35 -16.30
CA GLU A 49 -11.11 -4.21 -14.93
C GLU A 49 -10.01 -4.52 -13.90
N SER A 50 -9.19 -5.54 -14.17
CA SER A 50 -8.08 -5.93 -13.28
C SER A 50 -6.99 -4.85 -13.20
N ASP A 51 -6.68 -4.20 -14.31
CA ASP A 51 -5.68 -3.12 -14.33
C ASP A 51 -6.21 -1.87 -13.63
N ALA A 52 -7.49 -1.54 -13.85
CA ALA A 52 -8.16 -0.43 -13.18
C ALA A 52 -8.20 -0.64 -11.66
N GLN A 53 -8.50 -1.87 -11.22
CA GLN A 53 -8.48 -2.25 -9.80
C GLN A 53 -7.06 -2.15 -9.21
N SER A 54 -6.06 -2.67 -9.90
CA SER A 54 -4.66 -2.63 -9.45
C SER A 54 -4.16 -1.18 -9.33
N ARG A 55 -4.43 -0.35 -10.34
CA ARG A 55 -4.10 1.09 -10.31
C ARG A 55 -4.81 1.80 -9.17
N PHE A 56 -6.08 1.50 -8.94
CA PHE A 56 -6.83 2.09 -7.85
C PHE A 56 -6.23 1.69 -6.49
N ALA A 57 -5.86 0.43 -6.28
CA ALA A 57 -5.23 -0.03 -5.05
C ALA A 57 -3.88 0.66 -4.80
N ASP A 58 -3.06 0.80 -5.84
CA ASP A 58 -1.81 1.56 -5.78
C ASP A 58 -2.05 3.05 -5.43
N GLY A 59 -3.06 3.66 -6.03
CA GLY A 59 -3.50 5.02 -5.71
C GLY A 59 -3.95 5.17 -4.25
N VAL A 60 -4.63 4.18 -3.68
CA VAL A 60 -4.97 4.15 -2.25
C VAL A 60 -3.71 4.05 -1.39
N GLY A 61 -2.76 3.17 -1.74
CA GLY A 61 -1.48 3.06 -1.03
C GLY A 61 -0.72 4.39 -1.01
N SER A 62 -0.61 5.03 -2.17
CA SER A 62 0.03 6.35 -2.34
C SER A 62 -0.67 7.46 -1.54
N ALA A 63 -2.01 7.47 -1.54
CA ALA A 63 -2.79 8.43 -0.76
C ALA A 63 -2.59 8.24 0.76
N ILE A 64 -2.48 7.00 1.24
CA ILE A 64 -2.21 6.71 2.66
C ILE A 64 -0.81 7.20 3.06
N VAL A 65 0.20 6.87 2.26
CA VAL A 65 1.60 7.31 2.48
C VAL A 65 1.66 8.83 2.58
N SER A 66 0.98 9.52 1.67
CA SER A 66 0.92 10.99 1.64
C SER A 66 0.21 11.54 2.88
N ALA A 67 -0.96 10.99 3.22
CA ALA A 67 -1.77 11.45 4.35
C ALA A 67 -1.07 11.24 5.71
N LEU A 68 -0.38 10.11 5.87
CA LEU A 68 0.38 9.77 7.08
C LEU A 68 1.82 10.30 7.07
N LYS A 69 2.22 11.00 6.00
CA LYS A 69 3.57 11.59 5.82
C LYS A 69 4.69 10.57 6.02
N TRP A 70 4.47 9.37 5.51
CA TRP A 70 5.45 8.31 5.57
C TRP A 70 6.70 8.65 4.75
N ASN A 71 7.88 8.36 5.30
CA ASN A 71 9.14 8.67 4.64
C ASN A 71 9.45 7.66 3.53
N SER A 72 9.21 8.07 2.28
CA SER A 72 9.44 7.27 1.08
C SER A 72 10.91 7.03 0.77
N ASP A 73 11.87 7.68 1.43
CA ASP A 73 13.30 7.41 1.23
C ASP A 73 13.71 6.08 1.88
N VAL A 74 13.05 5.72 3.00
CA VAL A 74 13.33 4.51 3.78
C VAL A 74 12.22 3.48 3.76
N MET A 75 11.00 3.87 3.42
CA MET A 75 9.87 2.95 3.30
C MET A 75 9.39 2.86 1.85
N ASP A 76 9.05 1.65 1.43
CA ASP A 76 8.35 1.39 0.17
C ASP A 76 7.03 0.67 0.44
N TRP A 77 6.11 0.70 -0.53
CA TRP A 77 4.86 -0.03 -0.46
C TRP A 77 4.46 -0.66 -1.78
N LEU A 78 3.66 -1.71 -1.67
CA LEU A 78 2.94 -2.32 -2.78
C LEU A 78 1.51 -2.57 -2.33
N ALA A 79 0.53 -2.10 -3.09
CA ALA A 79 -0.88 -2.33 -2.81
C ALA A 79 -1.56 -3.06 -3.96
N TYR A 80 -2.40 -4.03 -3.64
CA TYR A 80 -3.21 -4.74 -4.61
C TYR A 80 -4.60 -5.05 -4.06
N THR A 81 -5.56 -5.25 -4.95
CA THR A 81 -6.93 -5.61 -4.57
C THR A 81 -6.98 -7.04 -4.04
N GLY A 82 -7.58 -7.20 -2.87
CA GLY A 82 -7.94 -8.50 -2.31
C GLY A 82 -9.33 -8.91 -2.79
N ARG A 83 -10.20 -9.25 -1.86
CA ARG A 83 -11.61 -9.54 -2.17
C ARG A 83 -12.34 -8.26 -2.56
N VAL A 84 -13.04 -8.29 -3.69
CA VAL A 84 -14.03 -7.27 -4.06
C VAL A 84 -15.40 -7.78 -3.61
N GLU A 85 -16.03 -7.09 -2.67
CA GLU A 85 -17.38 -7.44 -2.22
C GLU A 85 -18.40 -6.86 -3.21
N ASP A 86 -18.24 -5.59 -3.58
CA ASP A 86 -19.01 -4.90 -4.62
C ASP A 86 -18.20 -3.70 -5.21
N THR A 87 -18.82 -2.90 -6.06
CA THR A 87 -18.17 -1.75 -6.73
C THR A 87 -17.67 -0.66 -5.76
N GLU A 88 -18.29 -0.54 -4.59
CA GLU A 88 -17.94 0.45 -3.56
C GLU A 88 -17.08 -0.15 -2.45
N ASN A 89 -17.31 -1.41 -2.07
CA ASN A 89 -16.67 -2.08 -0.94
C ASN A 89 -15.65 -3.11 -1.43
N MET A 90 -14.39 -2.91 -1.03
CA MET A 90 -13.30 -3.83 -1.39
C MET A 90 -12.24 -3.93 -0.31
N GLU A 91 -11.52 -5.02 -0.38
CA GLU A 91 -10.31 -5.25 0.38
C GLU A 91 -9.09 -4.84 -0.44
N ILE A 92 -8.12 -4.22 0.23
CA ILE A 92 -6.81 -3.94 -0.33
C ILE A 92 -5.78 -4.56 0.61
N VAL A 93 -4.85 -5.31 0.05
CA VAL A 93 -3.68 -5.78 0.78
C VAL A 93 -2.53 -4.85 0.46
N VAL A 94 -1.86 -4.35 1.50
CA VAL A 94 -0.70 -3.48 1.39
C VAL A 94 0.50 -4.16 2.03
N LEU A 95 1.60 -4.19 1.29
CA LEU A 95 2.90 -4.65 1.75
C LEU A 95 3.76 -3.42 1.95
N LEU A 96 4.29 -3.27 3.15
CA LEU A 96 5.20 -2.20 3.52
C LEU A 96 6.59 -2.81 3.70
N ALA A 97 7.61 -2.14 3.18
CA ALA A 97 8.98 -2.62 3.20
C ALA A 97 9.94 -1.54 3.72
N ASP A 98 10.78 -1.90 4.68
CA ASP A 98 11.90 -1.08 5.14
C ASP A 98 13.06 -1.27 4.15
N LYS A 99 13.22 -0.30 3.24
CA LYS A 99 14.26 -0.33 2.22
C LYS A 99 15.66 -0.34 2.83
N LYS A 100 15.85 0.28 3.99
CA LYS A 100 17.15 0.33 4.65
C LYS A 100 17.49 -1.02 5.27
N ALA A 101 16.56 -1.63 6.01
CA ALA A 101 16.77 -2.96 6.59
C ALA A 101 16.92 -4.06 5.52
N LEU A 102 16.34 -3.85 4.33
CA LEU A 102 16.53 -4.72 3.16
C LEU A 102 17.83 -4.44 2.38
N GLY A 103 18.62 -3.44 2.78
CA GLY A 103 19.86 -3.06 2.08
C GLY A 103 19.64 -2.44 0.69
N ILE A 104 18.44 -1.95 0.40
CA ILE A 104 18.06 -1.29 -0.86
C ILE A 104 18.40 0.20 -0.81
N ALA A 105 18.13 0.85 0.31
CA ALA A 105 18.41 2.27 0.51
C ALA A 105 19.68 2.47 1.34
N ILE A 106 20.67 3.15 0.77
CA ILE A 106 21.88 3.59 1.48
C ILE A 106 21.65 5.02 1.96
N THR A 107 21.20 5.17 3.20
CA THR A 107 20.85 6.47 3.80
C THR A 107 21.17 6.53 5.29
N SER A 108 21.44 7.73 5.81
CA SER A 108 21.61 8.00 7.25
C SER A 108 20.29 7.93 8.02
N THR A 109 19.14 8.12 7.35
CA THR A 109 17.82 8.03 7.97
C THR A 109 17.62 6.68 8.66
N PRO A 110 17.09 6.62 9.90
CA PRO A 110 16.86 5.37 10.60
C PRO A 110 15.91 4.41 9.85
N SER A 111 16.03 3.13 10.19
CA SER A 111 15.08 2.09 9.75
C SER A 111 13.65 2.37 10.20
N VAL A 112 12.68 1.83 9.48
CA VAL A 112 11.26 2.05 9.73
C VAL A 112 10.83 1.31 10.99
N ASN A 113 10.26 2.04 11.96
CA ASN A 113 9.62 1.43 13.12
C ASN A 113 8.18 1.02 12.78
N PHE A 114 8.02 -0.16 12.19
CA PHE A 114 6.70 -0.64 11.78
C PHE A 114 5.68 -0.77 12.91
N ASN A 115 6.11 -1.07 14.15
CA ASN A 115 5.16 -1.16 15.26
C ASN A 115 4.51 0.21 15.52
N GLN A 116 5.32 1.27 15.55
CA GLN A 116 4.83 2.64 15.69
C GLN A 116 4.02 3.07 14.47
N THR A 117 4.54 2.88 13.25
CA THR A 117 3.86 3.26 12.00
C THR A 117 2.47 2.64 11.87
N ILE A 118 2.34 1.35 12.22
CA ILE A 118 1.05 0.65 12.17
C ILE A 118 0.11 1.10 13.30
N GLN A 119 0.62 1.41 14.49
CA GLN A 119 -0.19 1.97 15.58
C GLN A 119 -0.76 3.35 15.23
N GLU A 120 0.07 4.22 14.64
CA GLU A 120 -0.35 5.54 14.16
C GLU A 120 -1.41 5.41 13.06
N PHE A 121 -1.22 4.49 12.12
CA PHE A 121 -2.20 4.21 11.08
C PHE A 121 -3.52 3.68 11.67
N ALA A 122 -3.45 2.70 12.59
CA ALA A 122 -4.64 2.17 13.26
C ALA A 122 -5.41 3.26 14.02
N SER A 123 -4.69 4.16 14.69
CA SER A 123 -5.27 5.32 15.38
C SER A 123 -6.00 6.24 14.40
N ALA A 124 -5.37 6.58 13.27
CA ALA A 124 -5.96 7.44 12.24
C ALA A 124 -7.22 6.81 11.60
N VAL A 125 -7.22 5.50 11.38
CA VAL A 125 -8.41 4.76 10.90
C VAL A 125 -9.53 4.81 11.93
N LYS A 126 -9.25 4.46 13.20
CA LYS A 126 -10.24 4.44 14.28
C LYS A 126 -10.91 5.80 14.48
N GLN A 127 -10.14 6.88 14.34
CA GLN A 127 -10.63 8.25 14.49
C GLN A 127 -11.38 8.77 13.25
N GLY A 128 -11.32 8.06 12.11
CA GLY A 128 -11.82 8.58 10.84
C GLY A 128 -11.04 9.82 10.40
N ALA A 129 -9.73 9.86 10.65
CA ALA A 129 -8.88 11.01 10.39
C ALA A 129 -8.10 10.90 9.06
N LEU A 130 -8.55 10.01 8.15
CA LEU A 130 -7.90 9.74 6.86
C LEU A 130 -8.83 10.09 5.69
N PRO A 131 -8.98 11.38 5.36
CA PRO A 131 -9.69 11.79 4.15
C PRO A 131 -8.84 11.47 2.92
N LEU A 132 -9.12 10.35 2.27
CA LEU A 132 -8.40 9.93 1.07
C LEU A 132 -9.20 10.26 -0.20
N LYS A 133 -8.49 10.65 -1.26
CA LYS A 133 -9.07 10.90 -2.59
C LYS A 133 -8.23 10.21 -3.66
N VAL A 134 -8.83 9.31 -4.43
CA VAL A 134 -8.16 8.48 -5.44
C VAL A 134 -9.04 8.38 -6.67
N ASP A 135 -8.50 8.67 -7.87
CA ASP A 135 -9.21 8.58 -9.14
C ASP A 135 -10.62 9.22 -9.12
N GLY A 136 -10.74 10.39 -8.50
CA GLY A 136 -12.01 11.10 -8.39
C GLY A 136 -13.02 10.49 -7.39
N HIS A 137 -12.60 9.55 -6.56
CA HIS A 137 -13.42 8.98 -5.48
C HIS A 137 -12.91 9.44 -4.13
N ASN A 138 -13.82 9.74 -3.22
CA ASN A 138 -13.50 9.77 -1.81
C ASN A 138 -13.37 8.32 -1.30
N VAL A 139 -12.32 8.03 -0.56
CA VAL A 139 -12.05 6.69 -0.03
C VAL A 139 -12.07 6.74 1.48
N TRP A 140 -12.90 5.88 2.08
CA TRP A 140 -12.95 5.66 3.51
C TRP A 140 -12.30 4.32 3.84
N VAL A 141 -11.27 4.33 4.69
CA VAL A 141 -10.73 3.11 5.29
C VAL A 141 -11.60 2.71 6.48
N LYS A 142 -12.43 1.69 6.30
CA LYS A 142 -13.37 1.18 7.32
C LYS A 142 -12.67 0.35 8.39
N SER A 143 -11.67 -0.43 7.99
CA SER A 143 -10.90 -1.22 8.95
C SER A 143 -9.49 -1.47 8.47
N LEU A 144 -8.60 -1.67 9.44
CA LEU A 144 -7.22 -2.07 9.27
C LEU A 144 -6.98 -3.34 10.06
N ALA A 145 -6.34 -4.32 9.44
CA ALA A 145 -5.88 -5.55 10.07
C ALA A 145 -4.41 -5.82 9.73
N SER A 146 -3.67 -6.41 10.65
CA SER A 146 -2.37 -7.02 10.34
C SER A 146 -2.57 -8.42 9.79
N CYS A 147 -1.72 -8.82 8.85
CA CYS A 147 -1.67 -10.18 8.34
C CYS A 147 -0.54 -10.95 9.03
N SER A 148 -0.83 -12.17 9.48
CA SER A 148 0.19 -13.05 10.06
C SER A 148 0.96 -13.85 9.00
N ASP A 149 0.42 -13.89 7.77
CA ASP A 149 0.99 -14.58 6.62
C ASP A 149 0.97 -13.69 5.36
N LYS A 150 1.74 -14.07 4.34
CA LYS A 150 1.89 -13.32 3.09
C LYS A 150 0.63 -13.25 2.23
N ALA A 151 -0.13 -14.35 2.20
CA ALA A 151 -1.39 -14.41 1.47
C ALA A 151 -2.50 -13.65 2.20
N CYS A 152 -2.21 -13.17 3.41
CA CYS A 152 -3.12 -12.51 4.31
C CYS A 152 -4.43 -13.30 4.50
N THR A 153 -4.28 -14.61 4.71
CA THR A 153 -5.39 -15.52 5.00
C THR A 153 -5.78 -15.47 6.47
N SER A 154 -4.81 -15.25 7.37
CA SER A 154 -5.02 -15.04 8.79
C SER A 154 -4.72 -13.59 9.15
N THR A 155 -5.68 -12.94 9.80
CA THR A 155 -5.64 -11.51 10.10
C THR A 155 -6.00 -11.22 11.55
N GLN A 156 -5.39 -10.17 12.11
CA GLN A 156 -5.79 -9.59 13.39
C GLN A 156 -6.27 -8.15 13.14
N THR A 157 -7.53 -7.88 13.48
CA THR A 157 -8.09 -6.52 13.38
C THR A 157 -7.36 -5.59 14.34
N LEU A 158 -6.87 -4.47 13.83
CA LEU A 158 -6.15 -3.44 14.59
C LEU A 158 -7.03 -2.21 14.83
N ALA A 159 -7.85 -1.85 13.84
CA ALA A 159 -8.77 -0.73 13.95
C ALA A 159 -10.02 -0.95 13.11
N VAL A 160 -11.13 -0.45 13.62
CA VAL A 160 -12.39 -0.29 12.89
C VAL A 160 -12.83 1.15 13.08
N SER A 161 -13.29 1.74 11.99
CA SER A 161 -13.83 3.09 11.93
C SER A 161 -15.35 2.99 11.87
N ASP A 162 -16.04 3.60 12.85
CA ASP A 162 -17.51 3.58 12.89
C ASP A 162 -18.14 4.70 12.04
N LYS A 163 -17.33 5.67 11.59
CA LYS A 163 -17.79 6.82 10.80
C LYS A 163 -16.79 7.19 9.71
N PRO A 164 -17.27 7.65 8.54
CA PRO A 164 -16.40 8.15 7.49
C PRO A 164 -15.64 9.41 7.92
N PRO A 165 -14.46 9.67 7.33
CA PRO A 165 -13.70 10.89 7.56
C PRO A 165 -14.47 12.13 7.07
N ASN A 166 -14.19 13.27 7.69
CA ASN A 166 -14.72 14.54 7.20
C ASN A 166 -13.91 14.99 5.98
N TRP A 167 -14.55 15.02 4.80
CA TRP A 167 -13.91 15.44 3.55
C TRP A 167 -13.98 16.96 3.30
N ASN A 168 -14.54 17.75 4.22
CA ASN A 168 -14.78 19.20 4.06
C ASN A 168 -13.51 20.08 4.14
N GLY A 169 -12.35 19.58 3.72
CA GLY A 169 -11.06 20.25 3.91
C GLY A 169 -10.09 20.26 2.72
N ALA A 170 -10.48 19.81 1.52
CA ALA A 170 -9.56 19.78 0.38
C ALA A 170 -10.24 20.25 -0.93
N ALA A 171 -10.67 21.50 -0.94
CA ALA A 171 -10.71 22.31 -2.16
C ALA A 171 -9.38 23.07 -2.29
N GLU A 172 -8.26 22.37 -2.27
CA GLU A 172 -7.02 22.89 -2.84
C GLU A 172 -6.83 22.22 -4.20
N ILE A 173 -7.03 23.05 -5.21
CA ILE A 173 -6.70 22.80 -6.60
C ILE A 173 -5.18 22.70 -6.65
N SER A 174 -4.62 21.51 -6.42
CA SER A 174 -3.20 21.27 -6.68
C SER A 174 -3.05 21.01 -8.17
N GLY A 175 -2.65 22.05 -8.89
CA GLY A 175 -2.18 21.99 -10.26
C GLY A 175 -1.10 20.90 -10.38
N GLY A 176 -1.22 20.12 -11.45
CA GLY A 176 -0.47 18.90 -11.65
C GLY A 176 1.04 19.05 -11.41
N LYS A 177 1.57 18.14 -10.61
CA LYS A 177 2.86 17.53 -10.90
C LYS A 177 2.61 16.06 -11.19
N VAL A 178 2.54 15.75 -12.48
CA VAL A 178 2.74 14.40 -13.00
C VAL A 178 4.17 14.03 -12.63
N VAL A 179 4.34 13.34 -11.49
CA VAL A 179 5.59 12.65 -11.20
C VAL A 179 5.49 11.32 -11.92
N LEU A 180 6.21 11.23 -13.03
CA LEU A 180 6.35 10.05 -13.87
C LEU A 180 6.99 8.93 -13.02
N CYS A 181 6.20 8.04 -12.42
CA CYS A 181 6.69 6.77 -11.86
C CYS A 181 7.02 5.81 -13.02
N GLY A 182 8.11 6.12 -13.72
CA GLY A 182 8.59 5.40 -14.90
C GLY A 182 9.85 4.58 -14.67
N THR A 183 10.11 4.07 -13.46
CA THR A 183 11.40 3.40 -13.15
C THR A 183 11.34 1.95 -12.68
N ILE A 184 10.16 1.33 -12.48
CA ILE A 184 10.12 -0.09 -12.07
C ILE A 184 9.89 -1.05 -13.27
N ALA A 185 9.19 -0.62 -14.32
CA ALA A 185 9.00 -1.46 -15.50
C ALA A 185 10.27 -1.62 -16.37
N VAL A 186 11.17 -0.63 -16.37
CA VAL A 186 12.40 -0.68 -17.20
C VAL A 186 13.46 -1.59 -16.60
N LEU A 187 13.53 -1.75 -15.27
CA LEU A 187 14.47 -2.67 -14.62
C LEU A 187 14.07 -4.14 -14.76
N VAL A 188 12.77 -4.44 -14.87
CA VAL A 188 12.31 -5.82 -15.11
C VAL A 188 12.50 -6.21 -16.58
N MET A 189 12.39 -5.28 -17.53
CA MET A 189 12.59 -5.58 -18.96
C MET A 189 14.07 -5.53 -19.42
N MET A 190 14.98 -4.89 -18.68
CA MET A 190 16.41 -4.88 -19.03
C MET A 190 17.19 -6.11 -18.54
N MET A 191 16.67 -6.90 -17.60
CA MET A 191 17.34 -8.15 -17.20
C MET A 191 17.06 -9.33 -18.16
N ASP A 192 15.97 -9.28 -18.94
CA ASP A 192 15.69 -10.30 -19.97
C ASP A 192 16.48 -10.13 -21.27
N LYS A 193 17.16 -9.00 -21.48
CA LYS A 193 17.97 -8.74 -22.69
C LYS A 193 19.48 -8.85 -22.51
N LEU A 194 19.95 -9.13 -21.29
CA LEU A 194 21.39 -9.26 -20.99
C LEU A 194 21.85 -10.71 -20.75
N LEU A 195 20.96 -11.69 -20.94
CA LEU A 195 21.25 -13.12 -20.74
C LEU A 195 20.96 -14.00 -21.98
N TYR A 196 21.13 -13.45 -23.18
CA TYR A 196 21.33 -14.24 -24.40
C TYR A 196 22.38 -13.61 -25.30
#